data_AF-A0A3N5GTP6-F1
#
_entry.id   AF-A0A3N5GTP6-F1
#
_cell.length_a   1.000
_cell.length_b   1.000
_cell.length_c   1.000
_cell.angle_alpha   90.00
_cell.angle_beta   90.00
_cell.angle_gamma   90.00
#
_symmetry.space_group_name_H-M   'P 1'
#
loop_
_entity.id
_entity.type
_entity.pdbx_description
1 polymer ?
#
loop_
_entity_poly.entity_id
_entity_poly.type
_entity_poly.pdbx_seq_one_letter_code
_entity_poly.pdbx_strand_id
1 'polypeptide(L)'
;MLFRKVSAAGGAGIGVLLAVSAAIGSSTPGQQAAPVASLSSSHQAVLKRYCVSCHTQAQKARGSVPIALDMLDLSKVGADAEAWEKIVRKLRAGVMPPAGAPRPDRGTHDALLAWIETELDRAATATPNPGRTEPFHRLNRAEYQNAIRDLLDVDVDVAALLPPDDASYGFDNIAGVLKVSPTLMERYLSAAQKVSRLAVGTAPPTPNIDYFRVADDLGQNTQLPGLPFGTRGGTVISYTFPMDAEYVISVRLFRDLNESVPLYTEPQQLEISLDGERVGLFTLPGVQNQAPAVTPNPNRPQTPPPTEPQDSQPDAQADVPQ
;
A
#
# COMPACT_ATOMS: atom_id res chain seq x y z
N MET A 1 -3.41 4.89 -32.28
CA MET A 1 -3.27 5.92 -31.23
C MET A 1 -2.97 5.25 -29.91
N LEU A 2 -2.15 5.84 -29.05
CA LEU A 2 -1.88 5.32 -27.71
C LEU A 2 -2.99 5.80 -26.76
N PHE A 3 -3.75 4.87 -26.18
CA PHE A 3 -4.67 5.17 -25.10
C PHE A 3 -4.15 4.52 -23.82
N ARG A 4 -3.92 5.36 -22.82
CA ARG A 4 -3.46 4.95 -21.49
C ARG A 4 -4.68 4.69 -20.62
N LYS A 5 -5.07 3.43 -20.44
CA LYS A 5 -5.92 3.05 -19.31
C LYS A 5 -4.99 2.78 -18.14
N VAL A 6 -4.91 3.71 -17.19
CA VAL A 6 -4.40 3.39 -15.85
C VAL A 6 -5.56 2.71 -15.14
N SER A 7 -5.47 1.39 -14.98
CA SER A 7 -6.32 0.68 -14.04
C SER A 7 -5.92 1.17 -12.65
N ALA A 8 -6.70 2.08 -12.08
CA ALA A 8 -6.48 2.58 -10.73
C ALA A 8 -6.94 1.51 -9.75
N ALA A 9 -6.00 0.65 -9.33
CA ALA A 9 -6.14 -0.09 -8.09
C ALA A 9 -6.38 0.93 -6.95
N GLY A 10 -7.52 0.80 -6.29
CA GLY A 10 -7.95 1.66 -5.20
C GLY A 10 -7.03 1.54 -4.00
N GLY A 11 -6.03 2.41 -3.91
CA GLY A 11 -5.29 2.70 -2.69
C GLY A 11 -5.98 3.83 -1.93
N ALA A 12 -6.66 3.51 -0.83
CA ALA A 12 -7.22 4.49 0.08
C ALA A 12 -6.09 5.27 0.78
N GLY A 13 -5.72 6.42 0.21
CA GLY A 13 -4.83 7.38 0.84
C GLY A 13 -5.57 8.15 1.93
N ILE A 14 -5.29 7.84 3.19
CA ILE A 14 -5.68 8.66 4.34
C ILE A 14 -4.88 9.96 4.27
N GLY A 15 -5.54 11.05 3.86
CA GLY A 15 -4.99 12.39 3.89
C GLY A 15 -4.84 12.87 5.33
N VAL A 16 -3.61 12.97 5.82
CA VAL A 16 -3.29 13.65 7.07
C VAL A 16 -3.21 15.16 6.78
N LEU A 17 -4.23 15.88 7.23
CA LEU A 17 -4.25 17.35 7.30
C LEU A 17 -3.22 17.84 8.32
N LEU A 18 -2.09 18.34 7.84
CA LEU A 18 -1.09 19.06 8.63
C LEU A 18 -1.56 20.51 8.84
N ALA A 19 -2.22 20.76 9.97
CA ALA A 19 -2.50 22.10 10.45
C ALA A 19 -1.23 22.70 11.08
N VAL A 20 -0.64 23.69 10.41
CA VAL A 20 0.47 24.50 10.95
C VAL A 20 -0.13 25.57 11.86
N SER A 21 -0.14 25.30 13.16
CA SER A 21 -0.41 26.30 14.19
C SER A 21 0.89 26.95 14.65
N ALA A 22 1.12 28.19 14.25
CA ALA A 22 2.17 29.04 14.78
C ALA A 22 1.77 29.51 16.19
N ALA A 23 2.47 29.00 17.22
CA ALA A 23 2.35 29.50 18.60
C ALA A 23 3.58 30.34 18.95
N ILE A 24 3.35 31.64 19.14
CA ILE A 24 4.31 32.60 19.66
C ILE A 24 4.27 32.56 21.18
N GLY A 25 5.41 32.19 21.79
CA GLY A 25 5.96 32.76 23.03
C GLY A 25 5.23 32.57 24.36
N SER A 26 5.81 31.77 25.26
CA SER A 26 6.04 32.19 26.66
C SER A 26 7.17 31.33 27.27
N SER A 27 8.37 31.89 27.36
CA SER A 27 9.48 31.27 28.09
C SER A 27 9.34 31.57 29.58
N THR A 28 8.78 30.62 30.32
CA THR A 28 8.76 30.64 31.79
C THR A 28 10.19 30.45 32.33
N PRO A 29 10.66 31.25 33.29
CA PRO A 29 11.98 31.07 33.89
C PRO A 29 12.05 29.71 34.60
N GLY A 30 13.15 28.99 34.34
CA GLY A 30 13.38 27.64 34.84
C GLY A 30 13.26 27.55 36.36
N GLN A 31 12.33 26.73 36.81
CA GLN A 31 12.35 26.15 38.14
C GLN A 31 13.52 25.16 38.17
N GLN A 32 14.62 25.55 38.84
CA GLN A 32 15.75 24.68 39.10
C GLN A 32 15.25 23.40 39.80
N ALA A 33 15.26 22.30 39.05
CA ALA A 33 15.19 20.98 39.64
C ALA A 33 16.36 20.83 40.61
N ALA A 34 16.06 20.56 41.89
CA ALA A 34 17.07 20.20 42.87
C ALA A 34 17.88 19.01 42.32
N PRO A 35 19.20 18.98 42.53
CA PRO A 35 20.07 18.06 41.83
C PRO A 35 19.79 16.63 42.29
N VAL A 36 19.55 15.73 41.34
CA VAL A 36 19.43 14.26 41.48
C VAL A 36 20.59 13.65 42.29
N ALA A 37 21.75 14.31 42.31
CA ALA A 37 22.91 13.95 43.11
C ALA A 37 22.66 14.03 44.64
N SER A 38 21.78 14.93 45.11
CA SER A 38 21.47 15.08 46.53
C SER A 38 20.62 13.92 47.08
N LEU A 39 19.65 13.42 46.31
CA LEU A 39 18.85 12.25 46.69
C LEU A 39 19.70 10.96 46.73
N SER A 40 20.57 10.74 45.73
CA SER A 40 21.50 9.58 45.72
C SER A 40 22.36 9.53 47.00
N SER A 41 22.87 10.69 47.45
CA SER A 41 23.68 10.77 48.67
C SER A 41 22.89 10.41 49.95
N SER A 42 21.59 10.72 50.00
CA SER A 42 20.73 10.39 51.14
C SER A 42 20.44 8.88 51.23
N HIS A 43 20.14 8.23 50.09
CA HIS A 43 19.92 6.79 50.04
C HIS A 43 21.20 6.00 50.35
N GLN A 44 22.36 6.49 49.93
CA GLN A 44 23.65 5.90 50.29
C GLN A 44 23.90 5.93 51.81
N ALA A 45 23.49 7.00 52.49
CA ALA A 45 23.61 7.08 53.95
C ALA A 45 22.71 6.04 54.65
N VAL A 46 21.49 5.83 54.16
CA VAL A 46 20.56 4.79 54.66
C VAL A 46 21.17 3.40 54.48
N LEU A 47 21.66 3.07 53.28
CA LEU A 47 22.30 1.78 53.00
C LEU A 47 23.52 1.53 53.88
N LYS A 48 24.39 2.54 54.04
CA LYS A 48 25.56 2.44 54.93
C LYS A 48 25.17 2.20 56.39
N ARG A 49 24.10 2.85 56.87
CA ARG A 49 23.66 2.74 58.26
C ARG A 49 22.97 1.41 58.58
N TYR A 50 22.13 0.92 57.68
CA TYR A 50 21.22 -0.20 57.98
C TYR A 50 21.57 -1.51 57.27
N CYS A 51 22.40 -1.48 56.23
CA CYS A 51 22.67 -2.68 55.41
C CYS A 51 24.14 -3.11 55.45
N VAL A 52 25.07 -2.16 55.32
CA VAL A 52 26.51 -2.44 55.19
C VAL A 52 27.14 -3.01 56.48
N SER A 53 26.49 -2.91 57.64
CA SER A 53 26.99 -3.55 58.87
C SER A 53 26.99 -5.09 58.79
N CYS A 54 26.09 -5.68 57.99
CA CYS A 54 25.94 -7.13 57.83
C CYS A 54 26.32 -7.61 56.43
N HIS A 55 26.13 -6.79 55.41
CA HIS A 55 26.40 -7.14 54.02
C HIS A 55 27.75 -6.59 53.53
N THR A 56 28.84 -7.05 54.14
CA THR A 56 30.20 -6.73 53.67
C THR A 56 30.84 -7.87 52.88
N GLN A 57 31.87 -7.56 52.12
CA GLN A 57 32.68 -8.57 51.42
C GLN A 57 33.29 -9.59 52.38
N ALA A 58 33.68 -9.15 53.58
CA ALA A 58 34.18 -10.06 54.63
C ALA A 58 33.12 -11.05 55.11
N GLN A 59 31.85 -10.63 55.26
CA GLN A 59 30.76 -11.53 55.66
C GLN A 59 30.36 -12.48 54.52
N LYS A 60 30.41 -12.00 53.28
CA LYS A 60 30.20 -12.84 52.09
C LYS A 60 31.28 -13.92 51.96
N ALA A 61 32.55 -13.57 52.16
CA ALA A 61 33.67 -14.50 52.10
C ALA A 61 33.58 -15.61 53.18
N ARG A 62 32.97 -15.33 54.32
CA ARG A 62 32.69 -16.31 55.39
C ARG A 62 31.42 -17.14 55.15
N GLY A 63 30.68 -16.88 54.06
CA GLY A 63 29.43 -17.56 53.74
C GLY A 63 28.23 -17.12 54.59
N SER A 64 28.35 -16.07 55.40
CA SER A 64 27.27 -15.61 56.30
C SER A 64 26.18 -14.83 55.57
N VAL A 65 26.49 -14.22 54.43
CA VAL A 65 25.54 -13.51 53.56
C VAL A 65 25.87 -13.77 52.09
N PRO A 66 24.89 -13.83 51.17
CA PRO A 66 25.15 -14.09 49.76
C PRO A 66 25.57 -12.84 48.96
N ILE A 67 25.37 -11.63 49.51
CA ILE A 67 25.56 -10.34 48.83
C ILE A 67 26.42 -9.42 49.69
N ALA A 68 27.40 -8.78 49.06
CA ALA A 68 28.26 -7.76 49.63
C ALA A 68 27.87 -6.40 49.02
N LEU A 69 27.36 -5.49 49.84
CA LEU A 69 26.86 -4.17 49.42
C LEU A 69 27.94 -3.09 49.49
N ASP A 70 29.00 -3.32 50.26
CA ASP A 70 30.18 -2.43 50.36
C ASP A 70 30.97 -2.33 49.05
N MET A 71 30.77 -3.27 48.13
CA MET A 71 31.43 -3.32 46.82
C MET A 71 30.55 -2.78 45.67
N LEU A 72 29.27 -2.49 45.91
CA LEU A 72 28.34 -2.06 44.85
C LEU A 72 28.43 -0.55 44.60
N ASP A 73 28.39 -0.17 43.32
CA ASP A 73 28.37 1.24 42.90
C ASP A 73 26.93 1.76 42.81
N LEU A 74 26.54 2.58 43.79
CA LEU A 74 25.20 3.20 43.86
C LEU A 74 24.95 4.25 42.78
N SER A 75 25.98 4.73 42.10
CA SER A 75 25.81 5.59 40.93
C SER A 75 25.48 4.80 39.65
N LYS A 76 25.60 3.46 39.71
CA LYS A 76 25.41 2.54 38.58
C LYS A 76 24.59 1.31 38.99
N VAL A 77 23.42 1.52 39.60
CA VAL A 77 22.50 0.45 40.02
C VAL A 77 22.25 -0.57 38.88
N GLY A 78 22.09 -0.09 37.64
CA GLY A 78 21.88 -0.96 36.48
C GLY A 78 23.03 -1.92 36.14
N ALA A 79 24.27 -1.64 36.53
CA ALA A 79 25.41 -2.51 36.25
C ALA A 79 25.35 -3.83 37.05
N ASP A 80 24.71 -3.80 38.23
CA ASP A 80 24.55 -4.93 39.14
C ASP A 80 23.08 -5.31 39.33
N ALA A 81 22.26 -5.18 38.27
CA ALA A 81 20.81 -5.32 38.33
C ALA A 81 20.33 -6.60 39.04
N GLU A 82 20.96 -7.74 38.78
CA GLU A 82 20.60 -9.02 39.41
C GLU A 82 20.73 -8.98 40.95
N ALA A 83 21.77 -8.31 41.47
CA ALA A 83 21.96 -8.17 42.90
C ALA A 83 20.92 -7.22 43.50
N TRP A 84 20.66 -6.10 42.84
CA TRP A 84 19.67 -5.10 43.26
C TRP A 84 18.24 -5.63 43.23
N GLU A 85 17.85 -6.44 42.25
CA GLU A 85 16.55 -7.10 42.23
C GLU A 85 16.37 -8.08 43.40
N LYS A 86 17.43 -8.83 43.77
CA LYS A 86 17.40 -9.69 44.97
C LYS A 86 17.18 -8.86 46.23
N ILE A 87 17.80 -7.69 46.33
CA ILE A 87 17.63 -6.76 47.45
C ILE A 87 16.20 -6.22 47.48
N VAL A 88 15.68 -5.71 46.35
CA VAL A 88 14.30 -5.23 46.19
C VAL A 88 13.30 -6.29 46.65
N ARG A 89 13.46 -7.56 46.25
CA ARG A 89 12.60 -8.67 46.70
C ARG A 89 12.60 -8.84 48.22
N LYS A 90 13.74 -8.67 48.89
CA LYS A 90 13.86 -8.77 50.35
C LYS A 90 13.29 -7.56 51.08
N LEU A 91 13.48 -6.36 50.54
CA LEU A 91 12.91 -5.11 51.07
C LEU A 91 11.38 -5.11 50.93
N ARG A 92 10.83 -5.48 49.76
CA ARG A 92 9.39 -5.66 49.55
C ARG A 92 8.77 -6.67 50.52
N ALA A 93 9.48 -7.75 50.83
CA ALA A 93 9.03 -8.75 51.78
C ALA A 93 9.15 -8.31 53.25
N GLY A 94 9.78 -7.17 53.55
CA GLY A 94 9.95 -6.66 54.92
C GLY A 94 10.86 -7.52 55.81
N VAL A 95 11.63 -8.44 55.21
CA VAL A 95 12.50 -9.38 55.95
C VAL A 95 13.89 -8.81 56.23
N MET A 96 14.21 -7.65 55.66
CA MET A 96 15.48 -6.93 55.85
C MET A 96 15.22 -5.47 56.26
N PRO A 97 15.97 -4.90 57.22
CA PRO A 97 16.92 -5.57 58.14
C PRO A 97 16.24 -6.64 59.02
N PRO A 98 16.95 -7.67 59.55
CA PRO A 98 16.35 -8.73 60.36
C PRO A 98 15.77 -8.22 61.69
N ALA A 99 14.95 -9.04 62.36
CA ALA A 99 14.42 -8.71 63.68
C ALA A 99 15.55 -8.46 64.69
N GLY A 100 15.43 -7.40 65.50
CA GLY A 100 16.45 -6.99 66.47
C GLY A 100 17.55 -6.07 65.91
N ALA A 101 17.66 -5.92 64.58
CA ALA A 101 18.54 -4.93 63.97
C ALA A 101 17.86 -3.55 63.91
N PRO A 102 18.63 -2.43 63.93
CA PRO A 102 18.09 -1.11 63.65
C PRO A 102 17.37 -1.08 62.29
N ARG A 103 16.19 -0.48 62.25
CA ARG A 103 15.40 -0.32 61.03
C ARG A 103 15.12 1.16 60.77
N PRO A 104 15.15 1.60 59.50
CA PRO A 104 14.64 2.92 59.14
C PRO A 104 13.13 3.01 59.44
N ASP A 105 12.62 4.23 59.56
CA ASP A 105 11.17 4.44 59.57
C ASP A 105 10.57 4.02 58.20
N ARG A 106 9.26 3.80 58.19
CA ARG A 106 8.55 3.30 57.01
C ARG A 106 8.69 4.22 55.79
N GLY A 107 8.67 5.54 55.98
CA GLY A 107 8.80 6.49 54.88
C GLY A 107 10.19 6.40 54.24
N THR A 108 11.23 6.35 55.06
CA THR A 108 12.61 6.18 54.59
C THR A 108 12.82 4.82 53.89
N HIS A 109 12.23 3.75 54.43
CA HIS A 109 12.28 2.42 53.81
C HIS A 109 11.63 2.42 52.42
N ASP A 110 10.40 2.93 52.32
CA ASP A 110 9.62 2.92 51.08
C ASP A 110 10.24 3.85 50.02
N ALA A 111 10.83 4.98 50.45
CA ALA A 111 11.58 5.87 49.56
C ALA A 111 12.85 5.20 48.99
N LEU A 112 13.61 4.49 49.81
CA LEU A 112 14.79 3.74 49.35
C LEU A 112 14.39 2.65 48.34
N LEU A 113 13.33 1.90 48.65
CA LEU A 113 12.82 0.86 47.76
C LEU A 113 12.39 1.44 46.41
N ALA A 114 11.59 2.50 46.42
CA ALA A 114 11.12 3.17 45.20
C ALA A 114 12.28 3.73 44.37
N TRP A 115 13.31 4.27 45.03
CA TRP A 115 14.50 4.76 44.34
C TRP A 115 15.26 3.63 43.62
N ILE A 116 15.51 2.50 44.28
CA ILE A 116 16.22 1.36 43.65
C ILE A 116 15.42 0.83 42.45
N GLU A 117 14.10 0.67 42.60
CA GLU A 117 13.22 0.22 41.52
C GLU A 117 13.25 1.17 40.33
N THR A 118 13.18 2.48 40.58
CA THR A 118 13.24 3.51 39.53
C THR A 118 14.57 3.49 38.76
N GLU A 119 15.70 3.30 39.46
CA GLU A 119 17.01 3.20 38.81
C GLU A 119 17.15 1.90 37.99
N LEU A 120 16.59 0.78 38.46
CA LEU A 120 16.53 -0.47 37.70
C LEU A 120 15.67 -0.33 36.45
N ASP A 121 14.47 0.26 36.56
CA ASP A 121 13.57 0.49 35.43
C ASP A 121 14.20 1.41 34.39
N ARG A 122 14.90 2.46 34.84
CA ARG A 122 15.65 3.36 33.94
C ARG A 122 16.76 2.60 33.20
N ALA A 123 17.51 1.74 33.89
CA ALA A 123 18.56 0.94 33.28
C ALA A 123 18.01 -0.06 32.27
N ALA A 124 16.90 -0.74 32.61
CA ALA A 124 16.22 -1.69 31.73
C ALA A 124 15.67 -1.02 30.46
N THR A 125 15.16 0.21 30.58
CA THR A 125 14.68 0.99 29.43
C THR A 125 15.82 1.44 28.51
N ALA A 126 16.95 1.84 29.10
CA ALA A 126 18.13 2.30 28.34
C ALA A 126 18.84 1.16 27.60
N THR A 127 18.90 -0.03 28.21
CA THR A 127 19.50 -1.22 27.62
C THR A 127 18.56 -2.42 27.83
N PRO A 128 17.53 -2.56 26.98
CA PRO A 128 16.60 -3.68 27.09
C PRO A 128 17.32 -5.01 26.96
N ASN A 129 17.20 -5.85 27.98
CA ASN A 129 17.67 -7.23 27.95
C ASN A 129 16.45 -8.15 27.84
N PRO A 130 16.10 -8.65 26.63
CA PRO A 130 14.98 -9.57 26.45
C PRO A 130 15.21 -10.95 27.08
N GLY A 131 16.35 -11.15 27.77
CA GLY A 131 16.73 -12.39 28.40
C GLY A 131 17.43 -13.33 27.42
N ARG A 132 17.34 -14.63 27.70
CA ARG A 132 17.87 -15.65 26.81
C ARG A 132 16.94 -15.71 25.60
N THR A 133 17.30 -15.05 24.51
CA THR A 133 16.62 -15.26 23.23
C THR A 133 17.05 -16.65 22.75
N GLU A 134 16.16 -17.64 22.81
CA GLU A 134 16.36 -18.89 22.09
C GLU A 134 16.82 -18.61 20.63
N PRO A 135 17.68 -19.49 20.07
CA PRO A 135 18.34 -19.26 18.78
C PRO A 135 17.29 -19.05 17.69
N PHE A 136 17.63 -18.20 16.71
CA PHE A 136 16.86 -17.96 15.49
C PHE A 136 16.04 -19.18 15.06
N HIS A 137 14.71 -19.06 15.06
CA HIS A 137 13.82 -20.07 14.51
C HIS A 137 13.57 -19.83 13.03
N ARG A 138 13.20 -20.89 12.30
CA ARG A 138 12.56 -20.70 11.00
C ARG A 138 11.16 -20.12 11.20
N LEU A 139 10.64 -19.44 10.18
CA LEU A 139 9.23 -19.08 10.14
C LEU A 139 8.38 -20.36 10.12
N ASN A 140 7.29 -20.38 10.90
CA ASN A 140 6.26 -21.40 10.75
C ASN A 140 5.39 -21.11 9.49
N ARG A 141 4.47 -22.00 9.12
CA ARG A 141 3.62 -21.85 7.92
C ARG A 141 2.85 -20.53 7.90
N ALA A 142 2.27 -20.14 9.04
CA ALA A 142 1.47 -18.93 9.13
C ALA A 142 2.34 -17.68 8.98
N GLU A 143 3.48 -17.64 9.67
CA GLU A 143 4.49 -16.58 9.56
C GLU A 143 5.06 -16.50 8.14
N TYR A 144 5.34 -17.63 7.49
CA TYR A 144 5.82 -17.69 6.11
C TYR A 144 4.77 -17.17 5.12
N GLN A 145 3.50 -17.53 5.30
CA GLN A 145 2.40 -17.02 4.48
C GLN A 145 2.24 -15.50 4.64
N ASN A 146 2.22 -15.02 5.88
CA ASN A 146 2.12 -13.59 6.17
C ASN A 146 3.31 -12.82 5.60
N ALA A 147 4.54 -13.36 5.72
CA ALA A 147 5.73 -12.74 5.15
C ALA A 147 5.67 -12.66 3.62
N ILE A 148 5.17 -13.69 2.93
CA ILE A 148 4.99 -13.64 1.46
C ILE A 148 3.97 -12.58 1.08
N ARG A 149 2.82 -12.55 1.75
CA ARG A 149 1.79 -11.55 1.51
C ARG A 149 2.33 -10.14 1.75
N ASP A 150 3.01 -9.90 2.86
CA ASP A 150 3.42 -8.55 3.25
C ASP A 150 4.62 -8.04 2.43
N LEU A 151 5.50 -8.93 1.96
CA LEU A 151 6.68 -8.54 1.17
C LEU A 151 6.43 -8.52 -0.33
N LEU A 152 5.59 -9.42 -0.85
CA LEU A 152 5.42 -9.64 -2.29
C LEU A 152 4.00 -9.34 -2.77
N ASP A 153 3.05 -9.09 -1.86
CA ASP A 153 1.62 -8.92 -2.16
C ASP A 153 1.03 -10.10 -2.94
N VAL A 154 1.53 -11.30 -2.67
CA VAL A 154 1.07 -12.55 -3.29
C VAL A 154 0.32 -13.38 -2.25
N ASP A 155 -0.94 -13.73 -2.54
CA ASP A 155 -1.68 -14.71 -1.76
C ASP A 155 -1.35 -16.13 -2.22
N VAL A 156 -0.91 -16.97 -1.29
CA VAL A 156 -0.58 -18.38 -1.53
C VAL A 156 -1.10 -19.26 -0.42
N ASP A 157 -1.65 -20.42 -0.81
CA ASP A 157 -1.94 -21.50 0.11
C ASP A 157 -0.64 -22.21 0.52
N VAL A 158 0.03 -21.69 1.55
CA VAL A 158 1.22 -22.31 2.14
C VAL A 158 0.90 -23.68 2.72
N ALA A 159 -0.35 -23.94 3.08
CA ALA A 159 -0.74 -25.19 3.70
C ALA A 159 -0.61 -26.39 2.76
N ALA A 160 -0.81 -26.17 1.46
CA ALA A 160 -0.56 -27.13 0.39
C ALA A 160 0.93 -27.24 -0.02
N LEU A 161 1.76 -26.24 0.31
CA LEU A 161 3.15 -26.17 -0.13
C LEU A 161 4.12 -26.79 0.87
N LEU A 162 3.93 -26.53 2.15
CA LEU A 162 4.80 -27.01 3.22
C LEU A 162 4.12 -28.14 4.02
N PRO A 163 4.87 -29.01 4.71
CA PRO A 163 4.31 -29.91 5.72
C PRO A 163 3.89 -29.12 6.98
N PRO A 164 3.05 -29.67 7.87
CA PRO A 164 2.69 -29.03 9.13
C PRO A 164 3.93 -28.82 10.03
N ASP A 165 3.91 -27.76 10.83
CA ASP A 165 4.97 -27.49 11.81
C ASP A 165 4.75 -28.27 13.12
N ASP A 166 5.84 -28.56 13.81
CA ASP A 166 5.80 -29.18 15.12
C ASP A 166 5.31 -28.17 16.17
N ALA A 167 4.34 -28.60 16.99
CA ALA A 167 3.84 -27.79 18.10
C ALA A 167 4.39 -28.30 19.43
N SER A 168 4.72 -27.37 20.33
CA SER A 168 5.11 -27.65 21.71
C SER A 168 4.41 -26.68 22.66
N TYR A 169 3.97 -27.16 23.82
CA TYR A 169 3.16 -26.38 24.77
C TYR A 169 1.93 -25.70 24.15
N GLY A 170 1.40 -26.23 23.04
CA GLY A 170 0.28 -25.65 22.30
C GLY A 170 0.65 -24.52 21.33
N PHE A 171 1.95 -24.24 21.14
CA PHE A 171 2.44 -23.22 20.22
C PHE A 171 3.33 -23.84 19.14
N ASP A 172 3.22 -23.33 17.92
CA ASP A 172 3.95 -23.78 16.73
C ASP A 172 5.06 -22.81 16.30
N ASN A 173 5.37 -21.81 17.13
CA ASN A 173 6.44 -20.82 16.90
C ASN A 173 7.65 -21.02 17.84
N ILE A 174 7.72 -22.16 18.55
CA ILE A 174 8.78 -22.42 19.52
C ILE A 174 10.07 -22.87 18.81
N ALA A 175 11.12 -22.06 18.92
CA ALA A 175 12.41 -22.27 18.27
C ALA A 175 13.02 -23.66 18.50
N GLY A 176 12.92 -24.19 19.72
CA GLY A 176 13.51 -25.47 20.09
C GLY A 176 12.89 -26.70 19.39
N VAL A 177 11.69 -26.57 18.82
CA VAL A 177 10.99 -27.66 18.11
C VAL A 177 10.90 -27.46 16.61
N LEU A 178 11.08 -26.24 16.10
CA LEU A 178 11.07 -25.94 14.66
C LEU A 178 12.38 -26.37 13.96
N LYS A 179 12.60 -27.68 13.85
CA LYS A 179 13.82 -28.27 13.26
C LYS A 179 13.75 -28.39 11.74
N VAL A 180 14.79 -27.96 11.04
CA VAL A 180 14.84 -28.04 9.57
C VAL A 180 15.39 -29.41 9.13
N SER A 181 14.56 -30.21 8.45
CA SER A 181 15.00 -31.43 7.77
C SER A 181 15.42 -31.15 6.32
N PRO A 182 16.24 -32.01 5.69
CA PRO A 182 16.54 -31.90 4.26
C PRO A 182 15.29 -31.88 3.38
N THR A 183 14.31 -32.73 3.67
CA THR A 183 13.03 -32.78 2.95
C THR A 183 12.24 -31.49 3.08
N LEU A 184 12.24 -30.87 4.26
CA LEU A 184 11.59 -29.58 4.47
C LEU A 184 12.28 -28.48 3.66
N MET A 185 13.62 -28.49 3.59
CA MET A 185 14.37 -27.54 2.77
C MET A 185 14.02 -27.66 1.28
N GLU A 186 13.89 -28.88 0.75
CA GLU A 186 13.45 -29.11 -0.64
C GLU A 186 12.03 -28.57 -0.89
N ARG A 187 11.12 -28.71 0.09
CA ARG A 187 9.78 -28.13 0.02
C ARG A 187 9.82 -26.60 0.05
N TYR A 188 10.67 -26.00 0.88
CA TYR A 188 10.87 -24.54 0.88
C TYR A 188 11.41 -24.03 -0.46
N LEU A 189 12.39 -24.71 -1.06
CA LEU A 189 12.91 -24.33 -2.37
C LEU A 189 11.84 -24.42 -3.47
N SER A 190 11.04 -25.49 -3.45
CA SER A 190 9.92 -25.66 -4.39
C SER A 190 8.83 -24.60 -4.21
N ALA A 191 8.49 -24.28 -2.95
CA ALA A 191 7.54 -23.22 -2.61
C ALA A 191 8.07 -21.86 -3.05
N ALA A 192 9.33 -21.55 -2.76
CA ALA A 192 9.99 -20.31 -3.17
C ALA A 192 9.98 -20.15 -4.70
N GLN A 193 10.31 -21.19 -5.47
CA GLN A 193 10.23 -21.14 -6.94
C GLN A 193 8.81 -20.86 -7.47
N LYS A 194 7.77 -21.39 -6.80
CA LYS A 194 6.38 -21.10 -7.17
C LYS A 194 6.02 -19.64 -6.83
N VAL A 195 6.34 -19.20 -5.62
CA VAL A 195 6.08 -17.82 -5.14
C VAL A 195 6.82 -16.81 -6.01
N SER A 196 8.10 -17.04 -6.32
CA SER A 196 8.89 -16.13 -7.18
C SER A 196 8.29 -15.99 -8.58
N ARG A 197 7.73 -17.06 -9.17
CA ARG A 197 7.06 -16.97 -10.47
C ARG A 197 5.76 -16.18 -10.41
N LEU A 198 5.02 -16.29 -9.31
CA LEU A 198 3.81 -15.48 -9.09
C LEU A 198 4.17 -14.00 -8.88
N ALA A 199 5.21 -13.73 -8.09
CA ALA A 199 5.62 -12.37 -7.75
C ALA A 199 6.27 -11.62 -8.94
N VAL A 200 7.13 -12.29 -9.72
CA VAL A 200 7.78 -11.67 -10.89
C VAL A 200 6.81 -11.58 -12.08
N GLY A 201 5.84 -12.49 -12.16
CA GLY A 201 4.99 -12.66 -13.33
C GLY A 201 5.74 -13.29 -14.51
N THR A 202 5.00 -13.64 -15.55
CA THR A 202 5.56 -14.07 -16.83
C THR A 202 5.72 -12.86 -17.75
N ALA A 203 6.77 -12.86 -18.57
CA ALA A 203 6.93 -11.82 -19.60
C ALA A 203 5.64 -11.71 -20.43
N PRO A 204 5.18 -10.49 -20.76
CA PRO A 204 4.02 -10.33 -21.60
C PRO A 204 4.28 -11.05 -22.93
N PRO A 205 3.31 -11.80 -23.47
CA PRO A 205 3.40 -12.31 -24.84
C PRO A 205 3.83 -11.18 -25.79
N THR A 206 4.59 -11.54 -26.82
CA THR A 206 4.94 -10.61 -27.91
C THR A 206 3.69 -9.86 -28.38
N PRO A 207 3.80 -8.56 -28.75
CA PRO A 207 2.64 -7.77 -29.17
C PRO A 207 1.77 -8.54 -30.15
N ASN A 208 0.56 -8.89 -29.75
CA ASN A 208 -0.40 -9.55 -30.61
C ASN A 208 -1.24 -8.49 -31.34
N ILE A 209 -1.56 -8.74 -32.60
CA ILE A 209 -2.43 -7.86 -33.39
C ILE A 209 -3.70 -8.64 -33.72
N ASP A 210 -4.81 -8.21 -33.14
CA ASP A 210 -6.12 -8.77 -33.46
C ASP A 210 -6.81 -7.90 -34.52
N TYR A 211 -7.24 -8.53 -35.61
CA TYR A 211 -7.93 -7.86 -36.72
C TYR A 211 -9.43 -8.10 -36.65
N PHE A 212 -10.21 -7.02 -36.62
CA PHE A 212 -11.67 -7.07 -36.71
C PHE A 212 -12.10 -6.50 -38.05
N ARG A 213 -12.63 -7.35 -38.94
CA ARG A 213 -13.17 -6.93 -40.22
C ARG A 213 -14.66 -6.65 -40.08
N VAL A 214 -15.07 -5.43 -40.39
CA VAL A 214 -16.47 -5.08 -40.63
C VAL A 214 -16.79 -5.43 -42.08
N ALA A 215 -17.92 -6.08 -42.33
CA ALA A 215 -18.32 -6.42 -43.69
C ALA A 215 -18.61 -5.14 -44.48
N ASP A 216 -18.13 -5.09 -45.72
CA ASP A 216 -18.19 -3.89 -46.57
C ASP A 216 -19.64 -3.61 -47.03
N ASP A 217 -20.48 -4.63 -47.02
CA ASP A 217 -21.91 -4.61 -47.35
C ASP A 217 -22.81 -4.65 -46.10
N LEU A 218 -22.27 -4.38 -44.91
CA LEU A 218 -23.05 -4.35 -43.67
C LEU A 218 -24.10 -3.23 -43.73
N GLY A 219 -25.33 -3.62 -44.07
CA GLY A 219 -26.46 -2.70 -44.14
C GLY A 219 -26.89 -2.21 -42.75
N GLN A 220 -26.78 -0.91 -42.51
CA GLN A 220 -27.20 -0.26 -41.25
C GLN A 220 -28.49 0.56 -41.46
N ASN A 221 -29.51 -0.08 -42.02
CA ASN A 221 -30.84 0.51 -42.18
C ASN A 221 -31.58 0.63 -40.83
N THR A 222 -31.11 -0.09 -39.82
CA THR A 222 -31.58 -0.08 -38.43
C THR A 222 -30.39 0.15 -37.50
N GLN A 223 -30.64 0.68 -36.31
CA GLN A 223 -29.59 0.79 -35.27
C GLN A 223 -29.02 -0.60 -34.94
N LEU A 224 -27.69 -0.70 -34.90
CA LEU A 224 -27.03 -1.89 -34.38
C LEU A 224 -26.98 -1.84 -32.84
N PRO A 225 -27.28 -2.94 -32.14
CA PRO A 225 -27.20 -3.00 -30.68
C PRO A 225 -25.84 -2.53 -30.15
N GLY A 226 -25.87 -1.64 -29.16
CA GLY A 226 -24.67 -1.09 -28.53
C GLY A 226 -24.02 0.10 -29.26
N LEU A 227 -24.46 0.45 -30.48
CA LEU A 227 -24.03 1.69 -31.14
C LEU A 227 -24.95 2.86 -30.78
N PRO A 228 -24.40 4.10 -30.68
CA PRO A 228 -25.21 5.31 -30.54
C PRO A 228 -26.26 5.46 -31.66
N PHE A 229 -27.35 6.15 -31.34
CA PHE A 229 -28.38 6.49 -32.32
C PHE A 229 -27.82 7.36 -33.43
N GLY A 230 -28.28 7.14 -34.66
CA GLY A 230 -27.84 7.91 -35.84
C GLY A 230 -26.50 7.48 -36.43
N THR A 231 -25.86 6.45 -35.88
CA THR A 231 -24.63 5.87 -36.46
C THR A 231 -24.90 5.29 -37.83
N ARG A 232 -24.04 5.64 -38.80
CA ARG A 232 -24.04 5.12 -40.17
C ARG A 232 -22.65 4.59 -40.48
N GLY A 233 -22.48 3.28 -40.31
CA GLY A 233 -21.21 2.59 -40.32
C GLY A 233 -20.66 2.31 -38.92
N GLY A 234 -19.65 1.44 -38.86
CA GLY A 234 -18.99 1.01 -37.62
C GLY A 234 -19.48 -0.34 -37.12
N THR A 235 -19.01 -0.72 -35.94
CA THR A 235 -19.38 -1.96 -35.25
C THR A 235 -19.10 -1.86 -33.76
N VAL A 236 -19.66 -2.79 -32.98
CA VAL A 236 -19.28 -3.02 -31.58
C VAL A 236 -18.45 -4.29 -31.53
N ILE A 237 -17.29 -4.22 -30.89
CA ILE A 237 -16.41 -5.36 -30.67
C ILE A 237 -16.36 -5.62 -29.17
N SER A 238 -16.78 -6.82 -28.76
CA SER A 238 -16.52 -7.31 -27.41
C SER A 238 -15.09 -7.84 -27.36
N TYR A 239 -14.23 -7.21 -26.57
CA TYR A 239 -12.82 -7.56 -26.47
C TYR A 239 -12.38 -7.65 -25.00
N THR A 240 -11.71 -8.75 -24.66
CA THR A 240 -11.09 -8.93 -23.34
C THR A 240 -9.60 -8.68 -23.47
N PHE A 241 -9.12 -7.60 -22.87
CA PHE A 241 -7.70 -7.26 -22.86
C PHE A 241 -6.92 -8.27 -21.99
N PRO A 242 -5.83 -8.87 -22.50
CA PRO A 242 -5.14 -9.96 -21.80
C PRO A 242 -4.35 -9.51 -20.56
N MET A 243 -4.00 -8.22 -20.47
CA MET A 243 -3.25 -7.66 -19.33
C MET A 243 -3.41 -6.13 -19.26
N ASP A 244 -2.98 -5.54 -18.15
CA ASP A 244 -2.83 -4.09 -18.05
C ASP A 244 -1.61 -3.64 -18.86
N ALA A 245 -1.86 -2.96 -19.99
CA ALA A 245 -0.83 -2.51 -20.92
C ALA A 245 -1.28 -1.27 -21.70
N GLU A 246 -0.37 -0.71 -22.48
CA GLU A 246 -0.68 0.32 -23.45
C GLU A 246 -1.09 -0.30 -24.78
N TYR A 247 -2.33 -0.01 -25.20
CA TYR A 247 -2.92 -0.58 -26.42
C TYR A 247 -2.97 0.45 -27.53
N VAL A 248 -2.65 0.00 -28.74
CA VAL A 248 -2.76 0.81 -29.96
C VAL A 248 -3.98 0.36 -30.75
N ILE A 249 -5.00 1.20 -30.76
CA ILE A 249 -6.16 1.01 -31.65
C ILE A 249 -5.86 1.73 -32.98
N SER A 250 -6.00 1.00 -34.08
CA SER A 250 -5.84 1.51 -35.44
C SER A 250 -7.10 1.21 -36.24
N VAL A 251 -7.76 2.27 -36.70
CA VAL A 251 -8.94 2.15 -37.57
C VAL A 251 -8.51 2.37 -39.00
N ARG A 252 -8.74 1.37 -39.85
CA ARG A 252 -8.54 1.48 -41.30
C ARG A 252 -9.91 1.56 -41.96
N LEU A 253 -10.20 2.70 -42.58
CA LEU A 253 -11.42 2.87 -43.36
C LEU A 253 -11.39 1.98 -44.61
N PHE A 254 -12.57 1.56 -45.04
CA PHE A 254 -12.75 0.88 -46.32
C PHE A 254 -12.16 1.72 -47.46
N ARG A 255 -11.56 1.02 -48.43
CA ARG A 255 -10.98 1.60 -49.62
C ARG A 255 -11.52 0.87 -50.84
N ASP A 256 -11.83 1.62 -51.88
CA ASP A 256 -12.25 1.05 -53.16
C ASP A 256 -11.06 0.37 -53.89
N LEU A 257 -11.32 -0.14 -55.10
CA LEU A 257 -10.32 -0.80 -55.93
C LEU A 257 -9.15 0.12 -56.33
N ASN A 258 -9.30 1.44 -56.20
CA ASN A 258 -8.26 2.44 -56.47
C ASN A 258 -7.57 2.91 -55.18
N GLU A 259 -7.69 2.15 -54.09
CA GLU A 259 -7.22 2.46 -52.74
C GLU A 259 -7.77 3.79 -52.16
N SER A 260 -8.87 4.31 -52.70
CA SER A 260 -9.46 5.56 -52.26
C SER A 260 -10.53 5.32 -51.20
N VAL A 261 -10.53 6.14 -50.15
CA VAL A 261 -11.64 6.14 -49.17
C VAL A 261 -12.86 6.78 -49.85
N PRO A 262 -14.06 6.18 -49.77
CA PRO A 262 -15.26 6.79 -50.33
C PRO A 262 -15.44 8.23 -49.85
N LEU A 263 -15.71 9.12 -50.82
CA LEU A 263 -15.90 10.54 -50.56
C LEU A 263 -17.31 10.77 -50.02
N TYR A 264 -17.41 11.46 -48.89
CA TYR A 264 -18.69 11.90 -48.33
C TYR A 264 -19.00 13.31 -48.84
N THR A 265 -20.25 13.63 -49.14
CA THR A 265 -20.64 14.99 -49.54
C THR A 265 -20.46 15.99 -48.40
N GLU A 266 -20.76 15.55 -47.18
CA GLU A 266 -20.64 16.33 -45.94
C GLU A 266 -19.60 15.72 -45.01
N PRO A 267 -18.94 16.51 -44.14
CA PRO A 267 -18.05 15.98 -43.12
C PRO A 267 -18.73 14.94 -42.23
N GLN A 268 -18.06 13.82 -41.98
CA GLN A 268 -18.55 12.74 -41.12
C GLN A 268 -17.72 12.67 -39.83
N GLN A 269 -18.34 12.19 -38.75
CA GLN A 269 -17.64 11.97 -37.49
C GLN A 269 -17.37 10.48 -37.27
N LEU A 270 -16.11 10.13 -37.05
CA LEU A 270 -15.68 8.81 -36.60
C LEU A 270 -15.46 8.86 -35.09
N GLU A 271 -16.32 8.19 -34.35
CA GLU A 271 -16.21 8.04 -32.90
C GLU A 271 -15.54 6.70 -32.55
N ILE A 272 -14.64 6.74 -31.56
CA ILE A 272 -14.11 5.56 -30.89
C ILE A 272 -14.53 5.68 -29.43
N SER A 273 -15.26 4.68 -28.95
CA SER A 273 -15.70 4.55 -27.56
C SER A 273 -15.23 3.23 -26.97
N LEU A 274 -14.85 3.23 -25.69
CA LEU A 274 -14.49 2.06 -24.92
C LEU A 274 -15.41 1.97 -23.71
N ASP A 275 -16.10 0.84 -23.52
CA ASP A 275 -17.06 0.63 -22.43
C ASP A 275 -18.16 1.72 -22.34
N GLY A 276 -18.54 2.28 -23.49
CA GLY A 276 -19.53 3.36 -23.59
C GLY A 276 -18.98 4.77 -23.36
N GLU A 277 -17.72 4.92 -22.94
CA GLU A 277 -17.06 6.21 -22.82
C GLU A 277 -16.34 6.59 -24.13
N ARG A 278 -16.58 7.81 -24.61
CA ARG A 278 -15.94 8.31 -25.84
C ARG A 278 -14.46 8.60 -25.57
N VAL A 279 -13.58 7.85 -26.22
CA VAL A 279 -12.11 8.02 -26.14
C VAL A 279 -11.55 8.83 -27.30
N GLY A 280 -12.24 8.90 -28.44
CA GLY A 280 -11.81 9.70 -29.59
C GLY A 280 -12.95 10.09 -30.51
N LEU A 281 -12.81 11.27 -31.12
CA LEU A 281 -13.72 11.77 -32.15
C LEU A 281 -12.90 12.41 -33.27
N PHE A 282 -13.04 11.91 -34.48
CA PHE A 282 -12.29 12.35 -35.65
C PHE A 282 -13.25 12.85 -36.72
N THR A 283 -12.88 13.94 -37.39
CA THR A 283 -13.66 14.46 -38.51
C THR A 283 -13.08 13.91 -39.81
N LEU A 284 -13.89 13.14 -40.54
CA LEU A 284 -13.61 12.74 -41.91
C LEU A 284 -14.10 13.86 -42.83
N PRO A 285 -13.22 14.45 -43.66
CA PRO A 285 -13.60 15.58 -44.49
C PRO A 285 -14.62 15.16 -45.55
N GLY A 286 -15.64 16.00 -45.75
CA GLY A 286 -16.51 15.92 -46.90
C GLY A 286 -15.89 16.60 -48.12
N VAL A 287 -16.32 16.20 -49.30
CA VAL A 287 -15.98 16.86 -50.56
C VAL A 287 -17.12 17.79 -50.91
N GLN A 288 -16.93 19.09 -50.69
CA GLN A 288 -17.80 20.09 -51.25
C GLN A 288 -17.76 19.94 -52.77
N ASN A 289 -18.91 19.65 -53.38
CA ASN A 289 -19.08 19.76 -54.82
C ASN A 289 -18.79 21.21 -55.21
N GLN A 290 -17.56 21.52 -55.62
CA GLN A 290 -17.33 22.66 -56.48
C GLN A 290 -18.07 22.31 -57.78
N ALA A 291 -19.25 22.89 -57.97
CA ALA A 291 -19.91 22.87 -59.27
C ALA A 291 -18.86 23.31 -60.32
N PRO A 292 -18.66 22.58 -61.42
CA PRO A 292 -17.68 22.97 -62.42
C PRO A 292 -17.97 24.41 -62.82
N ALA A 293 -16.97 25.28 -62.71
CA ALA A 293 -17.09 26.68 -63.11
C ALA A 293 -17.59 26.71 -64.56
N VAL A 294 -18.84 27.15 -64.76
CA VAL A 294 -19.37 27.42 -66.09
C VAL A 294 -18.56 28.58 -66.62
N THR A 295 -17.54 28.27 -67.41
CA THR A 295 -16.87 29.27 -68.25
C THR A 295 -17.87 29.67 -69.34
N PRO A 296 -18.26 30.95 -69.47
CA PRO A 296 -19.12 31.36 -70.56
C PRO A 296 -18.39 31.12 -71.87
N ASN A 297 -18.96 30.29 -72.75
CA ASN A 297 -18.45 30.11 -74.10
C ASN A 297 -18.68 31.42 -74.89
N PRO A 298 -17.63 32.13 -75.33
CA PRO A 298 -17.76 33.42 -76.01
C PRO A 298 -18.43 33.33 -77.40
N ASN A 299 -18.67 32.12 -77.91
CA ASN A 299 -19.21 31.89 -79.25
C ASN A 299 -20.68 31.41 -79.27
N ARG A 300 -21.43 31.52 -78.18
CA ARG A 300 -22.87 31.20 -78.20
C ARG A 300 -23.67 32.42 -78.68
N PRO A 301 -24.39 32.36 -79.82
CA PRO A 301 -25.26 33.45 -80.24
C PRO A 301 -26.35 33.71 -79.20
N GLN A 302 -26.47 34.94 -78.72
CA GLN A 302 -27.55 35.33 -77.82
C GLN A 302 -28.87 35.37 -78.60
N THR A 303 -29.81 34.50 -78.23
CA THR A 303 -31.19 34.53 -78.73
C THR A 303 -31.96 35.58 -77.91
N PRO A 304 -32.71 36.50 -78.53
CA PRO A 304 -33.49 37.48 -77.77
C PRO A 304 -34.62 36.80 -76.98
N PRO A 305 -35.05 37.39 -75.85
CA PRO A 305 -36.03 36.76 -74.96
C PRO A 305 -37.40 36.68 -75.64
N PRO A 306 -38.15 35.58 -75.46
CA PRO A 306 -39.52 35.49 -75.95
C PRO A 306 -40.47 36.31 -75.07
N THR A 307 -41.40 36.99 -75.75
CA THR A 307 -42.51 37.77 -75.23
C THR A 307 -43.48 36.92 -74.40
N GLU A 308 -43.92 37.44 -73.26
CA GLU A 308 -45.00 36.86 -72.43
C GLU A 308 -46.28 36.59 -73.22
N PRO A 309 -47.04 35.57 -72.80
CA PRO A 309 -48.49 35.66 -72.82
C PRO A 309 -49.14 35.48 -71.44
N GLN A 310 -50.25 36.19 -71.31
CA GLN A 310 -51.16 36.33 -70.19
C GLN A 310 -51.95 35.05 -69.83
N ASP A 311 -52.36 35.04 -68.56
CA ASP A 311 -53.57 34.44 -67.97
C ASP A 311 -53.91 32.97 -68.21
N SER A 312 -53.89 32.20 -67.13
CA SER A 312 -55.11 31.61 -66.57
C SER A 312 -54.90 31.13 -65.12
N GLN A 313 -55.86 31.51 -64.28
CA GLN A 313 -55.94 31.29 -62.83
C GLN A 313 -56.29 29.84 -62.43
N PRO A 314 -56.28 29.48 -61.13
CA PRO A 314 -55.85 28.18 -60.63
C PRO A 314 -56.99 27.25 -60.22
N ASP A 315 -56.73 25.94 -60.22
CA ASP A 315 -57.49 24.99 -59.42
C ASP A 315 -56.69 24.57 -58.19
N ALA A 316 -57.21 25.01 -57.04
CA ALA A 316 -56.89 24.51 -55.73
C ALA A 316 -57.69 23.25 -55.45
N GLN A 317 -57.07 22.23 -54.86
CA GLN A 317 -57.78 21.33 -53.97
C GLN A 317 -56.82 20.81 -52.89
N ALA A 318 -57.05 21.33 -51.69
CA ALA A 318 -56.64 20.74 -50.44
C ALA A 318 -57.64 19.62 -50.09
N ASP A 319 -57.15 18.56 -49.46
CA ASP A 319 -57.96 17.79 -48.52
C ASP A 319 -57.15 17.46 -47.26
N VAL A 320 -57.86 17.50 -46.14
CA VAL A 320 -57.44 17.65 -44.74
C VAL A 320 -57.56 16.27 -44.02
N PRO A 321 -56.93 16.05 -42.85
CA PRO A 321 -56.57 14.71 -42.36
C PRO A 321 -57.63 14.06 -41.46
N GLN A 322 -57.55 12.73 -41.36
CA GLN A 322 -57.74 11.93 -40.12
C GLN A 322 -56.81 10.72 -40.15
#